data_AF-A0A542HVH8-F1
#
_entry.id   AF-A0A542HVH8-F1
#
_cell.length_a   1.000
_cell.length_b   1.000
_cell.length_c   1.000
_cell.angle_alpha   90.00
_cell.angle_beta   90.00
_cell.angle_gamma   90.00
#
_symmetry.space_group_name_H-M   'P 1'
#
loop_
_entity.id
_entity.type
_entity.pdbx_description
1 polymer ?
#
loop_
_entity_poly.entity_id
_entity_poly.type
_entity_poly.pdbx_seq_one_letter_code
_entity_poly.pdbx_strand_id
1 'polypeptide(L)'
;MTPLEEIMATSRPVIATGCRIWEGRVSADGVPVFGYLFDTPVTRYLTANRYGKRELVPVFSNKCANKLCINPYHLELIDWEPRESLDVA
;
A
#
# COMPACT_ATOMS: atom_id res chain seq x y z
N MET A 1 -10.17 16.01 -4.42
CA MET A 1 -9.14 15.29 -3.64
C MET A 1 -8.56 14.22 -4.54
N THR A 2 -7.25 14.23 -4.74
CA THR A 2 -6.54 13.18 -5.47
C THR A 2 -6.35 11.95 -4.57
N PRO A 3 -6.11 10.76 -5.14
CA PRO A 3 -5.77 9.58 -4.32
C PRO A 3 -4.57 9.80 -3.40
N LEU A 4 -3.54 10.52 -3.87
CA LEU A 4 -2.40 10.85 -3.04
C LEU A 4 -2.80 11.75 -1.85
N GLU A 5 -3.64 12.77 -2.08
CA GLU A 5 -4.14 13.63 -1.01
C GLU A 5 -4.96 12.84 0.02
N GLU A 6 -5.83 11.94 -0.42
CA GLU A 6 -6.60 11.05 0.45
C GLU A 6 -5.67 10.17 1.30
N ILE A 7 -4.69 9.53 0.67
CA ILE A 7 -3.73 8.66 1.36
C ILE A 7 -2.93 9.44 2.42
N MET A 8 -2.50 10.65 2.06
CA MET A 8 -1.70 11.49 2.94
C MET A 8 -2.53 12.09 4.08
N ALA A 9 -3.80 12.43 3.85
CA ALA A 9 -4.73 12.89 4.89
C ALA A 9 -5.15 11.78 5.85
N THR A 10 -5.17 10.52 5.39
CA THR A 10 -5.60 9.34 6.15
C THR A 10 -4.42 8.58 6.77
N SER A 11 -3.25 9.22 6.84
CA SER A 11 -2.07 8.63 7.45
C SER A 11 -1.29 9.64 8.27
N ARG A 12 -0.59 9.14 9.29
CA ARG A 12 0.24 9.98 10.16
C ARG A 12 1.71 9.57 10.15
N PRO A 13 2.65 10.53 10.21
CA PRO A 13 4.06 10.23 10.40
C PRO A 13 4.34 9.79 11.84
N VAL A 14 5.30 8.87 12.01
CA VAL A 14 5.88 8.48 13.31
C VAL A 14 7.37 8.78 13.25
N ILE A 15 7.78 9.89 13.87
CA ILE A 15 9.15 10.41 13.76
C ILE A 15 10.19 9.41 14.28
N ALA A 16 9.93 8.77 15.42
CA ALA A 16 10.89 7.86 16.06
C ALA A 16 11.28 6.66 15.17
N THR A 17 10.38 6.19 14.31
CA THR A 17 10.62 5.04 13.44
C THR A 17 10.78 5.42 11.97
N GLY A 18 10.44 6.65 11.58
CA GLY A 18 10.31 7.05 10.17
C GLY A 18 9.08 6.45 9.47
N CYS A 19 8.20 5.75 10.18
CA CYS A 19 7.02 5.15 9.58
C CYS A 19 6.00 6.22 9.17
N ARG A 20 5.17 5.89 8.19
CA ARG A 20 3.90 6.56 7.93
C ARG A 20 2.80 5.54 8.14
N ILE A 21 2.02 5.71 9.19
CA ILE A 21 1.02 4.73 9.63
C ILE A 21 -0.30 5.05 8.95
N TRP A 22 -0.85 4.05 8.27
CA TRP A 22 -2.20 4.07 7.72
C TRP A 22 -3.24 4.02 8.82
N GLU A 23 -4.23 4.90 8.76
CA GLU A 23 -5.33 4.97 9.73
C GLU A 23 -6.70 4.78 9.05
N GLY A 24 -6.70 4.37 7.78
CA GLY A 24 -7.90 4.16 6.98
C GLY A 24 -8.33 2.70 6.93
N ARG A 25 -9.04 2.35 5.85
CA ARG A 25 -9.60 1.01 5.66
C ARG A 25 -8.52 -0.03 5.40
N VAL A 26 -8.78 -1.23 5.87
CA VAL A 26 -7.90 -2.38 5.72
C VAL A 26 -8.75 -3.52 5.15
N SER A 27 -8.23 -4.25 4.16
CA SER A 27 -8.91 -5.42 3.61
C SER A 27 -9.04 -6.55 4.64
N ALA A 28 -9.80 -7.60 4.30
CA ALA A 28 -9.93 -8.79 5.15
C ALA A 28 -8.57 -9.42 5.52
N ASP A 29 -7.59 -9.35 4.62
CA ASP A 29 -6.23 -9.89 4.80
C ASP A 29 -5.27 -8.93 5.54
N GLY A 30 -5.75 -7.78 6.01
CA GLY A 30 -4.92 -6.84 6.74
C GLY A 30 -4.13 -5.86 5.86
N VAL A 31 -4.48 -5.72 4.59
CA VAL A 31 -3.77 -4.81 3.65
C VAL A 31 -4.38 -3.41 3.68
N PRO A 32 -3.59 -2.33 3.88
CA PRO A 32 -4.04 -0.96 3.70
C PRO A 32 -4.65 -0.69 2.32
N VAL A 33 -5.91 -0.25 2.27
CA VAL A 33 -6.64 0.03 1.04
C VAL A 33 -7.32 1.40 1.07
N PHE A 34 -7.48 2.03 -0.10
CA PHE A 34 -8.20 3.29 -0.28
C PHE A 34 -9.16 3.20 -1.48
N GLY A 35 -9.99 4.24 -1.68
CA GLY A 35 -11.01 4.27 -2.72
C GLY A 35 -12.41 4.06 -2.15
N TYR A 36 -13.44 4.33 -2.95
CA TYR A 36 -14.85 4.25 -2.50
C TYR A 36 -15.61 3.08 -3.11
N LEU A 37 -15.41 2.84 -4.41
CA LEU A 37 -16.10 1.78 -5.16
C LEU A 37 -15.29 0.48 -5.23
N PHE A 38 -13.97 0.60 -5.24
CA PHE A 38 -13.04 -0.54 -5.35
C PHE A 38 -11.87 -0.31 -4.41
N ASP A 39 -11.55 -1.33 -3.62
CA ASP A 39 -10.42 -1.30 -2.70
C ASP A 39 -9.12 -1.37 -3.49
N THR A 40 -8.34 -0.29 -3.45
CA THR A 40 -7.02 -0.22 -4.08
C THR A 40 -5.95 -0.29 -3.00
N PRO A 41 -4.99 -1.24 -3.06
CA PRO A 41 -3.89 -1.27 -2.11
C PRO A 41 -3.08 0.03 -2.13
N VAL A 42 -2.89 0.63 -0.95
CA VAL A 42 -2.17 1.91 -0.82
C VAL A 42 -0.73 1.79 -1.29
N THR A 43 -0.06 0.68 -0.94
CA THR A 43 1.32 0.39 -1.34
C THR A 43 1.46 0.28 -2.86
N ARG A 44 0.48 -0.31 -3.55
CA ARG A 44 0.45 -0.40 -5.01
C ARG A 44 0.37 0.98 -5.65
N TYR A 45 -0.51 1.86 -5.15
CA TYR A 45 -0.63 3.22 -5.67
C TYR A 45 0.68 4.01 -5.49
N LEU A 46 1.26 3.98 -4.28
CA LEU A 46 2.48 4.72 -3.96
C LEU A 46 3.73 4.22 -4.70
N THR A 47 3.72 2.98 -5.17
CA THR A 47 4.87 2.36 -5.84
C THR A 47 4.68 2.15 -7.35
N ALA A 48 3.51 2.51 -7.90
CA ALA A 48 3.17 2.25 -9.30
C ALA A 48 4.20 2.80 -10.30
N ASN A 49 4.69 4.03 -10.08
CA ASN A 49 5.69 4.67 -10.94
C ASN A 49 7.07 4.00 -10.87
N ARG A 50 7.36 3.26 -9.79
CA ARG A 50 8.65 2.57 -9.60
C ARG A 50 8.71 1.23 -10.34
N TYR A 51 7.57 0.55 -10.47
CA TYR A 51 7.54 -0.87 -10.89
C TYR A 51 6.82 -1.14 -12.21
N GLY A 52 5.99 -0.22 -12.71
CA GLY A 52 5.64 -0.09 -14.14
C GLY A 52 4.97 -1.26 -14.88
N LYS A 53 4.76 -2.43 -14.27
CA LYS A 53 4.18 -3.61 -14.93
C LYS A 53 2.68 -3.72 -14.64
N ARG A 54 1.86 -3.87 -15.70
CA ARG A 54 0.38 -3.89 -15.59
C ARG A 54 -0.19 -5.29 -15.30
N GLU A 55 0.50 -6.34 -15.75
CA GLU A 55 0.08 -7.74 -15.64
C GLU A 55 0.51 -8.38 -14.32
N LEU A 56 1.59 -7.87 -13.73
CA LEU A 56 2.10 -8.31 -12.43
C LEU A 56 1.99 -7.17 -11.42
N VAL A 57 1.61 -7.52 -10.20
CA VAL A 57 1.54 -6.61 -9.07
C VAL A 57 2.67 -6.92 -8.10
N PRO A 58 3.44 -5.91 -7.66
CA PRO A 58 4.51 -6.13 -6.69
C PRO A 58 3.92 -6.46 -5.31
N VAL A 59 4.43 -7.52 -4.69
CA VAL A 59 4.14 -7.88 -3.31
C VAL A 59 5.22 -7.30 -2.41
N PHE A 60 4.81 -6.61 -1.36
CA PHE A 60 5.73 -5.95 -0.44
C PHE A 60 5.70 -6.55 0.96
N SER A 61 6.86 -6.58 1.59
CA SER A 61 7.01 -6.73 3.03
C SER A 61 7.42 -5.40 3.67
N ASN A 62 7.00 -5.17 4.91
CA ASN A 62 7.42 -4.01 5.70
C ASN A 62 8.72 -4.33 6.45
N LYS A 63 9.84 -3.69 6.06
CA LYS A 63 11.13 -3.80 6.77
C LYS A 63 11.06 -3.39 8.24
N CYS A 64 10.10 -2.51 8.56
CA CYS A 64 9.85 -2.00 9.91
C CYS A 64 8.93 -2.89 10.75
N ALA A 65 8.57 -4.09 10.27
CA ALA A 65 7.64 -5.04 10.90
C ALA A 65 6.21 -4.51 11.20
N ASN A 66 5.92 -3.25 10.86
CA ASN A 66 4.60 -2.66 11.01
C ASN A 66 3.81 -2.78 9.70
N LYS A 67 2.82 -3.67 9.68
CA LYS A 67 1.97 -3.95 8.51
C LYS A 67 1.14 -2.75 8.03
N LEU A 68 0.91 -1.76 8.89
CA LEU A 68 0.18 -0.54 8.54
C LEU A 68 1.11 0.57 8.04
N CYS A 69 2.41 0.34 7.97
CA CYS A 69 3.34 1.32 7.44
C CYS A 69 3.24 1.39 5.92
N ILE A 70 2.90 2.57 5.39
CA ILE A 70 2.81 2.84 3.96
C ILE A 70 3.97 3.68 3.44
N ASN A 71 5.00 3.92 4.25
CA ASN A 71 6.19 4.65 3.80
C ASN A 71 6.92 3.81 2.71
N PRO A 72 7.03 4.29 1.46
CA PRO A 72 7.67 3.53 0.37
C PRO A 72 9.13 3.14 0.64
N TYR A 73 9.83 3.89 1.48
CA TYR A 73 11.21 3.57 1.87
C TYR A 73 11.30 2.39 2.86
N HIS A 74 10.19 2.03 3.50
CA HIS A 74 10.09 0.88 4.41
C HIS A 74 9.48 -0.36 3.74
N LEU A 75 9.19 -0.29 2.44
CA LEU A 75 8.68 -1.39 1.66
C LEU A 75 9.82 -2.12 0.94
N GLU A 76 9.84 -3.44 1.06
CA GLU A 76 10.71 -4.35 0.33
C GLU A 76 9.91 -5.16 -0.66
N LEU A 77 10.28 -5.12 -1.94
CA LEU A 77 9.70 -6.00 -2.94
C LEU A 77 10.18 -7.43 -2.66
N ILE A 78 9.24 -8.33 -2.39
CA ILE A 78 9.55 -9.73 -2.08
C ILE A 78 9.03 -10.71 -3.14
N ASP A 79 8.00 -10.33 -3.89
CA ASP A 79 7.45 -11.17 -4.95
C ASP A 79 6.69 -10.34 -6.00
N TRP A 80 6.26 -11.02 -7.06
CA TRP A 80 5.35 -10.52 -8.09
C TRP A 80 4.18 -11.49 -8.27
N GLU A 81 2.96 -11.00 -8.12
CA GLU A 81 1.76 -11.80 -8.33
C GLU A 81 1.06 -11.40 -9.63
N PRO A 82 0.33 -12.31 -10.30
CA PRO A 82 -0.58 -11.95 -11.37
C PRO A 82 -1.63 -10.95 -10.88
N ARG A 83 -1.99 -9.95 -11.70
CA ARG A 83 -3.03 -8.98 -11.31
C ARG A 83 -4.38 -9.64 -11.01
N GLU A 84 -4.71 -10.70 -11.75
CA GLU A 84 -5.99 -11.42 -11.67
C GLU A 84 -6.18 -12.17 -10.34
N SER A 85 -5.10 -12.48 -9.61
CA SER A 85 -5.21 -13.16 -8.31
C SER A 85 -5.70 -12.25 -7.18
N LEU A 86 -5.76 -10.93 -7.41
CA LEU A 86 -6.25 -9.95 -6.44
C LEU A 86 -7.71 -9.54 -6.65
N ASP A 87 -8.33 -9.90 -7.77
CA ASP A 87 -9.72 -9.51 -8.10
C ASP A 87 -10.76 -10.53 -7.56
N VAL A 88 -10.33 -11.51 -6.76
CA VAL A 88 -11.15 -12.64 -6.26
C VAL A 88 -11.24 -12.68 -4.71
N ALA A 89 -10.76 -11.65 -4.01
CA ALA A 89 -10.79 -11.55 -2.54
C ALA A 89 -11.68 -10.41 -2.06
#